data_AF-A0A7X4H3N3-F1
#
_entry.id   AF-A0A7X4H3N3-F1
#
_cell.length_a   1.000
_cell.length_b   1.000
_cell.length_c   1.000
_cell.angle_alpha   90.00
_cell.angle_beta   90.00
_cell.angle_gamma   90.00
#
_symmetry.space_group_name_H-M   'P 1'
#
loop_
_entity.id
_entity.type
_entity.pdbx_description
1 polymer ?
#
loop_
_entity_poly.entity_id
_entity_poly.type
_entity_poly.pdbx_seq_one_letter_code
_entity_poly.pdbx_strand_id
1 'polypeptide(L)'
;MIFRQLFDPTSSTYTYLLGDGGEAVLIDPVYEQVPRDLALVHELGLTLLATLDTHVHADHVTGAWRLRQRCGSRIAASAASGAAEADTPLQHGDRIPFGARYLTVRATPGHTSGCLTYVLDDESMAFTGDSLLIRGCGRTDFQQGSPQQLFASVHEQILSLPGACLLYPAHDYRGITVTSVAEERRYNPRLGGDVDVGDFTGHMNNLHLPHPKLIAVAVPANLRCGKPEGDAPTDTPDWAPLTLRFSGVWEIEPMALLERLDQVQIVDVREAPEFIDRLGHLHGATLVPLSELTGRMDEFDRDQPIVAVCRSGVRSAQASVLLTKAGFTKVANLAGGMLRWKIEGYPADSDPA
;
A
#
# COMPACT_ATOMS: atom_id res chain seq x y z
N MET A 1 -0.39 11.37 15.85
CA MET A 1 -0.99 10.82 14.62
C MET A 1 -0.05 10.94 13.42
N ILE A 2 0.27 9.81 12.82
CA ILE A 2 0.93 9.61 11.53
C ILE A 2 -0.16 9.46 10.47
N PHE A 3 0.04 10.08 9.31
CA PHE A 3 -0.84 9.95 8.16
C PHE A 3 -0.04 9.76 6.88
N ARG A 4 -0.43 8.79 6.04
CA ARG A 4 0.11 8.59 4.68
C ARG A 4 -1.04 8.29 3.73
N GLN A 5 -1.03 8.97 2.58
CA GLN A 5 -1.83 8.64 1.42
C GLN A 5 -0.91 7.95 0.41
N LEU A 6 -1.29 6.74 0.00
CA LEU A 6 -0.61 5.93 -1.00
C LEU A 6 -1.50 5.83 -2.22
N PHE A 7 -0.92 5.67 -3.41
CA PHE A 7 -1.66 5.63 -4.66
C PHE A 7 -1.30 4.37 -5.43
N ASP A 8 -2.31 3.63 -5.89
CA ASP A 8 -2.14 2.59 -6.91
C ASP A 8 -2.44 3.17 -8.30
N PRO A 9 -1.47 3.20 -9.22
CA PRO A 9 -1.67 3.77 -10.55
C PRO A 9 -2.50 2.90 -11.49
N THR A 10 -2.72 1.62 -11.18
CA THR A 10 -3.46 0.68 -12.04
C THR A 10 -4.95 0.90 -11.92
N SER A 11 -5.47 1.00 -10.70
CA SER A 11 -6.87 1.26 -10.39
C SER A 11 -7.17 2.73 -10.09
N SER A 12 -6.12 3.55 -9.91
CA SER A 12 -6.20 4.93 -9.42
C SER A 12 -6.74 5.04 -7.99
N THR A 13 -6.51 4.00 -7.18
CA THR A 13 -6.99 3.90 -5.81
C THR A 13 -6.06 4.63 -4.85
N TYR A 14 -6.63 5.36 -3.90
CA TYR A 14 -5.94 5.84 -2.71
C TYR A 14 -6.12 4.86 -1.55
N THR A 15 -5.00 4.50 -0.94
CA THR A 15 -4.93 3.75 0.32
C THR A 15 -4.44 4.68 1.43
N TYR A 16 -5.04 4.62 2.61
CA TYR A 16 -4.71 5.54 3.72
C TYR A 16 -4.20 4.81 4.95
N LEU A 17 -2.96 5.09 5.35
CA LEU A 17 -2.38 4.60 6.60
C LEU A 17 -2.51 5.68 7.67
N LEU A 18 -3.20 5.35 8.76
CA LEU A 18 -3.32 6.19 9.95
C LEU A 18 -2.66 5.46 11.12
N GLY A 19 -1.80 6.15 11.87
CA GLY A 19 -1.13 5.56 13.03
C GLY A 19 -1.07 6.48 14.23
N ASP A 20 -1.13 5.94 15.43
CA ASP A 20 -0.96 6.66 16.69
C ASP A 20 -0.49 5.70 17.79
N GLY A 21 0.44 6.13 18.65
CA GLY A 21 0.94 5.30 19.75
C GLY A 21 1.62 3.98 19.33
N GLY A 22 2.06 3.84 18.08
CA GLY A 22 2.61 2.58 17.55
C GLY A 22 1.56 1.63 16.97
N GLU A 23 0.27 1.98 17.03
CA GLU A 23 -0.83 1.23 16.43
C GLU A 23 -1.32 1.91 15.16
N ALA A 24 -1.88 1.15 14.23
CA ALA A 24 -2.35 1.69 12.95
C ALA A 24 -3.56 0.96 12.36
N VAL A 25 -4.26 1.67 11.47
CA VAL A 25 -5.28 1.14 10.57
C VAL A 25 -4.94 1.53 9.12
N LEU A 26 -5.36 0.70 8.17
CA LEU A 26 -5.14 0.91 6.74
C LEU A 26 -6.47 0.86 5.99
N ILE A 27 -6.85 1.94 5.33
CA ILE A 27 -8.11 2.07 4.60
C ILE A 27 -7.88 1.77 3.11
N ASP A 28 -8.76 0.95 2.53
CA ASP A 28 -8.76 0.55 1.12
C ASP A 28 -7.40 0.04 0.60
N PRO A 29 -6.80 -1.01 1.21
CA PRO A 29 -5.56 -1.60 0.72
C PRO A 29 -5.76 -2.31 -0.60
N VAL A 30 -4.80 -2.20 -1.52
CA VAL A 30 -4.82 -2.87 -2.83
C VAL A 30 -4.01 -4.18 -2.78
N TYR A 31 -4.53 -5.27 -3.34
CA TYR A 31 -3.94 -6.61 -3.26
C TYR A 31 -2.47 -6.69 -3.71
N GLU A 32 -2.16 -6.06 -4.84
CA GLU A 32 -0.82 -5.99 -5.43
C GLU A 32 0.14 -5.10 -4.62
N GLN A 33 -0.40 -4.19 -3.80
CA GLN A 33 0.38 -3.22 -3.02
C GLN A 33 0.68 -3.69 -1.59
N VAL A 34 0.19 -4.87 -1.19
CA VAL A 34 0.43 -5.42 0.16
C VAL A 34 1.92 -5.48 0.55
N PRO A 35 2.86 -5.84 -0.34
CA PRO A 35 4.29 -5.76 -0.01
C PRO A 35 4.76 -4.34 0.32
N ARG A 36 4.33 -3.35 -0.47
CA ARG A 36 4.64 -1.93 -0.25
C ARG A 36 4.06 -1.45 1.08
N ASP A 37 2.80 -1.76 1.33
CA ASP A 37 2.08 -1.27 2.50
C ASP A 37 2.66 -1.85 3.80
N LEU A 38 3.00 -3.14 3.83
CA LEU A 38 3.67 -3.77 4.98
C LEU A 38 5.07 -3.22 5.21
N ALA A 39 5.84 -2.99 4.14
CA ALA A 39 7.15 -2.37 4.27
C ALA A 39 7.06 -0.99 4.94
N LEU A 40 6.06 -0.18 4.56
CA LEU A 40 5.83 1.12 5.18
C LEU A 40 5.42 1.02 6.64
N VAL A 41 4.49 0.11 6.97
CA VAL A 41 4.06 -0.14 8.36
C VAL A 41 5.25 -0.50 9.23
N HIS A 42 6.12 -1.41 8.76
CA HIS A 42 7.31 -1.84 9.50
C HIS A 42 8.33 -0.71 9.65
N GLU A 43 8.61 0.05 8.59
CA GLU A 43 9.57 1.16 8.62
C GLU A 43 9.14 2.30 9.55
N LEU A 44 7.83 2.50 9.72
CA LEU A 44 7.28 3.47 10.65
C LEU A 44 7.14 2.94 12.09
N GLY A 45 7.52 1.68 12.34
CA GLY A 45 7.42 1.05 13.65
C GLY A 45 5.97 0.88 14.14
N LEU A 46 5.05 0.63 13.22
CA LEU A 46 3.61 0.50 13.49
C LEU A 46 3.18 -0.97 13.55
N THR A 47 2.18 -1.25 14.38
CA THR A 47 1.43 -2.51 14.38
C THR A 47 0.09 -2.28 13.70
N LEU A 48 -0.15 -2.96 12.57
CA LEU A 48 -1.41 -2.83 11.84
C LEU A 48 -2.52 -3.64 12.54
N LEU A 49 -3.44 -2.94 13.19
CA LEU A 49 -4.55 -3.56 13.94
C LEU A 49 -5.65 -4.05 12.99
N ALA A 50 -6.02 -3.24 12.01
CA ALA A 50 -7.11 -3.54 11.11
C ALA A 50 -6.94 -2.92 9.72
N THR A 51 -7.50 -3.61 8.73
CA THR A 51 -7.76 -3.09 7.38
C THR A 51 -9.24 -2.75 7.26
N LEU A 52 -9.54 -1.61 6.65
CA LEU A 52 -10.87 -1.04 6.56
C LEU A 52 -11.23 -0.84 5.08
N ASP A 53 -12.10 -1.67 4.52
CA ASP A 53 -12.64 -1.40 3.19
C ASP A 53 -13.83 -0.44 3.33
N THR A 54 -13.84 0.65 2.58
CA THR A 54 -14.98 1.59 2.52
C THR A 54 -16.18 0.95 1.84
N HIS A 55 -15.95 0.05 0.89
CA HIS A 55 -16.97 -0.72 0.18
C HIS A 55 -16.35 -1.94 -0.53
N VAL A 56 -17.18 -2.77 -1.14
CA VAL A 56 -16.69 -3.84 -2.04
C VAL A 56 -16.26 -3.19 -3.34
N HIS A 57 -14.95 -3.08 -3.57
CA HIS A 57 -14.39 -2.43 -4.76
C HIS A 57 -14.66 -3.24 -6.04
N ALA A 58 -14.79 -2.54 -7.18
CA ALA A 58 -15.06 -3.15 -8.49
C ALA A 58 -13.91 -3.02 -9.49
N ASP A 59 -12.88 -2.27 -9.12
CA ASP A 59 -11.75 -1.85 -9.94
C ASP A 59 -10.42 -2.49 -9.48
N HIS A 60 -10.35 -2.98 -8.24
CA HIS A 60 -9.21 -3.73 -7.71
C HIS A 60 -9.66 -4.80 -6.71
N VAL A 61 -8.78 -5.77 -6.44
CA VAL A 61 -8.97 -6.73 -5.34
C VAL A 61 -8.41 -6.11 -4.06
N THR A 62 -9.14 -6.17 -2.95
CA THR A 62 -8.65 -5.66 -1.66
C THR A 62 -7.47 -6.49 -1.14
N GLY A 63 -6.49 -5.83 -0.53
CA GLY A 63 -5.35 -6.44 0.14
C GLY A 63 -5.67 -6.98 1.54
N ALA A 64 -6.89 -6.79 2.04
CA ALA A 64 -7.29 -7.10 3.42
C ALA A 64 -6.94 -8.54 3.84
N TRP A 65 -7.34 -9.55 3.05
CA TRP A 65 -7.03 -10.96 3.37
C TRP A 65 -5.53 -11.23 3.46
N ARG A 66 -4.73 -10.69 2.54
CA ARG A 66 -3.28 -10.91 2.56
C ARG A 66 -2.62 -10.25 3.76
N LEU A 67 -3.03 -9.04 4.10
CA LEU A 67 -2.53 -8.33 5.28
C LEU A 67 -2.86 -9.11 6.56
N ARG A 68 -4.07 -9.66 6.67
CA ARG A 68 -4.41 -10.60 7.76
C ARG A 68 -3.47 -11.80 7.80
N GLN A 69 -3.18 -12.45 6.66
CA GLN A 69 -2.25 -13.60 6.63
C GLN A 69 -0.81 -13.22 7.02
N ARG A 70 -0.34 -12.03 6.61
CA ARG A 70 1.06 -11.64 6.76
C ARG A 70 1.41 -11.00 8.10
N CYS A 71 0.49 -10.22 8.68
CA CYS A 71 0.75 -9.50 9.93
C CYS A 71 -0.35 -9.65 10.99
N GLY A 72 -1.39 -10.46 10.73
CA GLY A 72 -2.45 -10.71 11.71
C GLY A 72 -3.47 -9.60 11.88
N SER A 73 -3.45 -8.55 11.04
CA SER A 73 -4.46 -7.48 11.07
C SER A 73 -5.88 -8.03 10.88
N ARG A 74 -6.87 -7.43 11.56
CA ARG A 74 -8.29 -7.76 11.38
C ARG A 74 -8.84 -7.17 10.10
N ILE A 75 -9.78 -7.84 9.47
CA ILE A 75 -10.53 -7.34 8.32
C ILE A 75 -11.83 -6.72 8.82
N ALA A 76 -12.02 -5.42 8.58
CA ALA A 76 -13.26 -4.73 8.86
C ALA A 76 -13.90 -4.23 7.57
N ALA A 77 -15.19 -4.51 7.43
CA ALA A 77 -15.98 -4.13 6.27
C ALA A 77 -17.43 -3.91 6.70
N SER A 78 -18.21 -3.20 5.90
CA SER A 78 -19.62 -2.96 6.19
C SER A 78 -20.41 -4.25 6.37
N ALA A 79 -21.23 -4.32 7.43
CA ALA A 79 -22.21 -5.40 7.62
C ALA A 79 -23.22 -5.48 6.46
N ALA A 80 -23.43 -4.37 5.74
CA ALA A 80 -24.32 -4.29 4.58
C ALA A 80 -23.63 -4.60 3.24
N SER A 81 -22.33 -4.92 3.24
CA SER A 81 -21.57 -5.22 2.02
C SER A 81 -21.85 -6.59 1.42
N GLY A 82 -22.36 -7.53 2.22
CA GLY A 82 -22.47 -8.95 1.84
C GLY A 82 -21.14 -9.71 1.84
N ALA A 83 -20.04 -9.11 2.31
CA ALA A 83 -18.77 -9.80 2.42
C ALA A 83 -18.78 -10.83 3.58
N ALA A 84 -18.38 -12.08 3.31
CA ALA A 84 -18.54 -13.20 4.24
C ALA A 84 -17.35 -13.44 5.18
N GLU A 85 -16.17 -12.89 4.86
CA GLU A 85 -14.89 -13.23 5.50
C GLU A 85 -14.35 -12.11 6.41
N ALA A 86 -15.16 -11.08 6.68
CA ALA A 86 -14.79 -9.96 7.53
C ALA A 86 -14.80 -10.36 9.02
N ASP A 87 -13.72 -10.05 9.74
CA ASP A 87 -13.59 -10.30 11.18
C ASP A 87 -14.39 -9.29 12.03
N THR A 88 -14.71 -8.12 11.45
CA THR A 88 -15.44 -7.04 12.10
C THR A 88 -16.50 -6.47 11.14
N PRO A 89 -17.76 -6.94 11.21
CA PRO A 89 -18.84 -6.33 10.44
C PRO A 89 -19.21 -4.97 11.05
N LEU A 90 -18.98 -3.90 10.30
CA LEU A 90 -19.16 -2.51 10.75
C LEU A 90 -20.56 -1.97 10.44
N GLN A 91 -21.09 -1.18 11.36
CA GLN A 91 -22.37 -0.48 11.25
C GLN A 91 -22.20 1.03 11.51
N HIS A 92 -23.22 1.80 11.17
CA HIS A 92 -23.25 3.23 11.45
C HIS A 92 -23.08 3.50 12.96
N GLY A 93 -22.17 4.41 13.32
CA GLY A 93 -21.88 4.80 14.70
C GLY A 93 -20.78 3.99 15.38
N ASP A 94 -20.33 2.88 14.78
CA ASP A 94 -19.21 2.10 15.32
C ASP A 94 -17.94 2.94 15.39
N ARG A 95 -17.06 2.59 16.34
CA ARG A 95 -15.75 3.23 16.52
C ARG A 95 -14.62 2.22 16.35
N ILE A 96 -13.60 2.63 15.62
CA ILE A 96 -12.42 1.82 15.32
C ILE A 96 -11.21 2.50 15.96
N PRO A 97 -10.77 2.06 17.15
CA PRO A 97 -9.65 2.68 17.86
C PRO A 97 -8.29 2.27 17.28
N PHE A 98 -7.32 3.16 17.42
CA PHE A 98 -5.88 2.94 17.19
C PHE A 98 -5.09 3.96 18.01
N GLY A 99 -4.30 3.50 18.98
CA GLY A 99 -3.64 4.36 19.95
C GLY A 99 -4.65 5.16 20.78
N ALA A 100 -4.43 6.48 20.90
CA ALA A 100 -5.37 7.39 21.55
C ALA A 100 -6.45 7.92 20.60
N ARG A 101 -6.46 7.48 19.34
CA ARG A 101 -7.33 7.97 18.28
C ARG A 101 -8.39 6.95 17.88
N TYR A 102 -9.43 7.38 17.17
CA TYR A 102 -10.39 6.48 16.56
C TYR A 102 -11.02 7.05 15.29
N LEU A 103 -11.53 6.14 14.44
CA LEU A 103 -12.44 6.48 13.34
C LEU A 103 -13.88 6.14 13.74
N THR A 104 -14.81 7.05 13.52
CA THR A 104 -16.25 6.80 13.60
C THR A 104 -16.78 6.39 12.24
N VAL A 105 -17.57 5.32 12.18
CA VAL A 105 -18.19 4.82 10.96
C VAL A 105 -19.48 5.60 10.69
N ARG A 106 -19.60 6.19 9.49
CA ARG A 106 -20.88 6.71 8.97
C ARG A 106 -21.29 5.86 7.77
N ALA A 107 -22.46 5.25 7.83
CA ALA A 107 -23.03 4.57 6.66
C ALA A 107 -23.35 5.60 5.57
N THR A 108 -22.80 5.41 4.37
CA THR A 108 -22.98 6.31 3.23
C THR A 108 -23.33 5.56 1.95
N PRO A 109 -24.38 4.70 1.97
CA PRO A 109 -24.78 3.92 0.82
C PRO A 109 -25.19 4.80 -0.37
N GLY A 110 -25.02 4.26 -1.57
CA GLY A 110 -25.41 4.94 -2.80
C GLY A 110 -24.53 4.57 -3.98
N HIS A 111 -23.20 4.58 -3.82
CA HIS A 111 -22.31 3.96 -4.79
C HIS A 111 -22.50 2.43 -4.79
N THR A 112 -22.46 1.85 -3.59
CA THR A 112 -22.96 0.49 -3.30
C THR A 112 -23.90 0.54 -2.09
N SER A 113 -24.63 -0.53 -1.80
CA SER A 113 -25.44 -0.64 -0.57
C SER A 113 -24.58 -0.71 0.70
N GLY A 114 -23.29 -1.07 0.56
CA GLY A 114 -22.37 -1.29 1.67
C GLY A 114 -21.39 -0.16 1.92
N CYS A 115 -21.48 0.98 1.24
CA CYS A 115 -20.51 2.07 1.40
C CYS A 115 -20.51 2.67 2.82
N LEU A 116 -19.32 2.89 3.34
CA LEU A 116 -19.03 3.56 4.59
C LEU A 116 -18.10 4.75 4.36
N THR A 117 -18.23 5.75 5.22
CA THR A 117 -17.28 6.85 5.39
C THR A 117 -16.69 6.75 6.78
N TYR A 118 -15.36 6.84 6.87
CA TYR A 118 -14.64 6.81 8.14
C TYR A 118 -14.27 8.24 8.55
N VAL A 119 -14.74 8.70 9.71
CA VAL A 119 -14.52 10.07 10.19
C VAL A 119 -13.57 10.05 11.38
N LEU A 120 -12.49 10.82 11.32
CA LEU A 120 -11.54 10.95 12.43
C LEU A 120 -12.21 11.59 13.65
N ASP A 121 -11.82 11.16 14.85
CA ASP A 121 -12.38 11.58 16.14
C ASP A 121 -12.55 13.09 16.36
N ASP A 122 -11.68 13.92 15.80
CA ASP A 122 -11.70 15.38 15.86
C ASP A 122 -12.41 16.05 14.66
N GLU A 123 -13.00 15.23 13.78
CA GLU A 123 -13.68 15.62 12.54
C GLU A 123 -12.81 16.44 11.57
N SER A 124 -11.48 16.43 11.74
CA SER A 124 -10.57 17.14 10.83
C SER A 124 -10.41 16.45 9.48
N MET A 125 -10.69 15.15 9.41
CA MET A 125 -10.54 14.32 8.21
C MET A 125 -11.68 13.29 8.12
N ALA A 126 -12.16 13.02 6.91
CA ALA A 126 -13.05 11.91 6.60
C ALA A 126 -12.61 11.20 5.31
N PHE A 127 -12.71 9.87 5.32
CA PHE A 127 -12.38 8.99 4.21
C PHE A 127 -13.68 8.55 3.54
N THR A 128 -13.97 9.12 2.38
CA THR A 128 -15.32 9.13 1.80
C THR A 128 -15.61 7.95 0.90
N GLY A 129 -14.64 7.05 0.71
CA GLY A 129 -14.72 5.97 -0.27
C GLY A 129 -15.07 6.54 -1.64
N ASP A 130 -15.99 5.85 -2.33
CA ASP A 130 -16.57 6.31 -3.59
C ASP A 130 -17.91 7.01 -3.43
N SER A 131 -18.36 7.30 -2.20
CA SER A 131 -19.61 8.05 -2.00
C SER A 131 -19.46 9.52 -2.39
N LEU A 132 -18.31 10.13 -2.08
CA LEU A 132 -17.97 11.48 -2.53
C LEU A 132 -16.53 11.50 -3.06
N LEU A 133 -16.37 12.04 -4.26
CA LEU A 133 -15.07 12.23 -4.92
C LEU A 133 -14.77 13.73 -5.07
N ILE A 134 -13.54 14.07 -5.41
CA ILE A 134 -13.15 15.47 -5.61
C ILE A 134 -13.85 16.05 -6.83
N ARG A 135 -14.79 16.98 -6.60
CA ARG A 135 -15.69 17.56 -7.61
C ARG A 135 -16.51 16.51 -8.35
N GLY A 136 -16.90 15.44 -7.66
CA GLY A 136 -17.69 14.36 -8.24
C GLY A 136 -18.24 13.41 -7.19
N CYS A 137 -18.60 12.22 -7.64
CA CYS A 137 -19.03 11.11 -6.80
C CYS A 137 -18.88 9.80 -7.59
N GLY A 138 -18.90 8.67 -6.88
CA GLY A 138 -18.94 7.35 -7.48
C GLY A 138 -20.21 7.13 -8.30
N ARG A 139 -20.13 6.17 -9.23
CA ARG A 139 -21.27 5.75 -10.07
C ARG A 139 -22.34 5.03 -9.22
N THR A 140 -23.56 4.92 -9.71
CA THR A 140 -24.71 4.38 -8.93
C THR A 140 -25.50 3.31 -9.66
N ASP A 141 -24.95 2.74 -10.73
CA ASP A 141 -25.61 1.85 -11.68
C ASP A 141 -25.19 0.37 -11.56
N PHE A 142 -24.33 0.04 -10.59
CA PHE A 142 -23.89 -1.31 -10.24
C PHE A 142 -23.98 -1.54 -8.73
N GLN A 143 -23.80 -2.78 -8.27
CA GLN A 143 -23.63 -3.12 -6.83
C GLN A 143 -24.71 -2.52 -5.91
N GLN A 144 -25.97 -2.62 -6.36
CA GLN A 144 -27.13 -2.09 -5.63
C GLN A 144 -27.06 -0.56 -5.39
N GLY A 145 -26.31 0.16 -6.23
CA GLY A 145 -26.20 1.60 -6.20
C GLY A 145 -27.55 2.29 -6.42
N SER A 146 -27.67 3.49 -5.84
CA SER A 146 -28.89 4.30 -5.88
C SER A 146 -28.50 5.78 -5.82
N PRO A 147 -28.81 6.58 -6.87
CA PRO A 147 -28.49 8.00 -6.85
C PRO A 147 -29.32 8.75 -5.80
N GLN A 148 -30.57 8.38 -5.55
CA GLN A 148 -31.36 8.99 -4.49
C GLN A 148 -30.71 8.76 -3.12
N GLN A 149 -30.25 7.54 -2.87
CA GLN A 149 -29.59 7.20 -1.62
C GLN A 149 -28.22 7.86 -1.49
N LEU A 150 -27.46 7.94 -2.59
CA LEU A 150 -26.16 8.61 -2.62
C LEU A 150 -26.30 10.10 -2.29
N PHE A 151 -27.29 10.78 -2.87
CA PHE A 151 -27.56 12.18 -2.60
C PHE A 151 -27.84 12.41 -1.11
N ALA A 152 -28.74 11.62 -0.51
CA ALA A 152 -29.06 11.70 0.90
C ALA A 152 -27.82 11.42 1.78
N SER A 153 -27.10 10.33 1.51
CA SER A 153 -25.88 9.95 2.22
C SER A 153 -24.83 11.06 2.22
N VAL A 154 -24.54 11.64 1.05
CA VAL A 154 -23.55 12.71 0.96
C VAL A 154 -23.99 13.93 1.78
N HIS A 155 -25.24 14.36 1.66
CA HIS A 155 -25.72 15.57 2.35
C HIS A 155 -25.81 15.38 3.86
N GLU A 156 -26.35 14.25 4.31
CA GLU A 156 -26.62 13.99 5.73
C GLU A 156 -25.37 13.57 6.50
N GLN A 157 -24.44 12.86 5.85
CA GLN A 157 -23.32 12.21 6.54
C GLN A 157 -21.95 12.80 6.24
N ILE A 158 -21.76 13.41 5.06
CA ILE A 158 -20.45 13.95 4.67
C ILE A 158 -20.49 15.48 4.69
N LEU A 159 -21.43 16.09 3.98
CA LEU A 159 -21.55 17.55 3.92
C LEU A 159 -22.11 18.16 5.22
N SER A 160 -22.58 17.35 6.17
CA SER A 160 -22.95 17.79 7.52
C SER A 160 -21.74 17.99 8.45
N LEU A 161 -20.55 17.50 8.07
CA LEU A 161 -19.31 17.70 8.81
C LEU A 161 -18.88 19.19 8.83
N PRO A 162 -17.92 19.57 9.71
CA PRO A 162 -17.34 20.91 9.71
C PRO A 162 -16.80 21.30 8.34
N GLY A 163 -16.98 22.56 7.92
CA GLY A 163 -16.54 23.02 6.60
C GLY A 163 -15.05 22.83 6.32
N ALA A 164 -14.22 22.86 7.36
CA ALA A 164 -12.77 22.65 7.28
C ALA A 164 -12.35 21.17 7.26
N CYS A 165 -13.28 20.24 7.46
CA CYS A 165 -13.01 18.80 7.40
C CYS A 165 -12.48 18.43 6.01
N LEU A 166 -11.30 17.81 5.98
CA LEU A 166 -10.68 17.31 4.76
C LEU A 166 -11.34 16.01 4.33
N LEU A 167 -11.58 15.88 3.02
CA LEU A 167 -12.27 14.76 2.42
C LEU A 167 -11.30 14.00 1.51
N TYR A 168 -11.08 12.74 1.86
CA TYR A 168 -10.12 11.83 1.23
C TYR A 168 -10.89 10.69 0.53
N PRO A 169 -11.03 10.74 -0.81
CA PRO A 169 -11.79 9.73 -1.56
C PRO A 169 -11.00 8.45 -1.79
N ALA A 170 -11.67 7.34 -2.14
CA ALA A 170 -10.97 6.12 -2.54
C ALA A 170 -10.31 6.25 -3.92
N HIS A 171 -10.76 7.18 -4.78
CA HIS A 171 -10.21 7.35 -6.13
C HIS A 171 -10.07 8.81 -6.56
N ASP A 172 -9.06 9.08 -7.39
CA ASP A 172 -8.98 10.27 -8.23
C ASP A 172 -8.24 9.94 -9.54
N TYR A 173 -8.69 10.53 -10.64
CA TYR A 173 -8.18 10.25 -11.99
C TYR A 173 -7.44 11.44 -12.61
N ARG A 174 -7.13 12.47 -11.81
CA ARG A 174 -6.54 13.76 -12.24
C ARG A 174 -5.30 14.16 -11.44
N GLY A 175 -4.89 13.34 -10.46
CA GLY A 175 -3.78 13.61 -9.56
C GLY A 175 -4.12 14.59 -8.43
N ILE A 176 -5.40 14.78 -8.12
CA ILE A 176 -5.85 15.60 -6.99
C ILE A 176 -6.05 14.70 -5.78
N THR A 177 -5.44 15.09 -4.65
CA THR A 177 -5.27 14.18 -3.51
C THR A 177 -6.31 14.35 -2.42
N VAL A 178 -6.89 15.54 -2.26
CA VAL A 178 -7.79 15.90 -1.16
C VAL A 178 -8.69 17.07 -1.55
N THR A 179 -9.86 17.16 -0.92
CA THR A 179 -10.70 18.37 -0.92
C THR A 179 -11.26 18.63 0.49
N SER A 180 -12.24 19.51 0.63
CA SER A 180 -12.88 19.82 1.92
C SER A 180 -14.40 19.89 1.80
N VAL A 181 -15.08 19.74 2.93
CA VAL A 181 -16.54 19.87 2.99
C VAL A 181 -17.01 21.22 2.44
N ALA A 182 -16.35 22.32 2.80
CA ALA A 182 -16.72 23.65 2.32
C ALA A 182 -16.58 23.77 0.80
N GLU A 183 -15.53 23.17 0.23
CA GLU A 183 -15.34 23.15 -1.21
C GLU A 183 -16.40 22.32 -1.92
N GLU A 184 -16.66 21.09 -1.49
CA GLU A 184 -17.64 20.21 -2.14
C GLU A 184 -19.07 20.74 -1.98
N ARG A 185 -19.43 21.29 -0.82
CA ARG A 185 -20.73 21.93 -0.60
C ARG A 185 -20.97 23.10 -1.56
N ARG A 186 -19.92 23.83 -1.94
CA ARG A 186 -20.06 25.01 -2.82
C ARG A 186 -19.83 24.72 -4.29
N TYR A 187 -18.94 23.78 -4.60
CA TYR A 187 -18.35 23.62 -5.93
C TYR A 187 -18.46 22.21 -6.50
N ASN A 188 -19.00 21.22 -5.78
CA ASN A 188 -19.28 19.94 -6.40
C ASN A 188 -20.35 20.14 -7.49
N PRO A 189 -20.05 19.84 -8.77
CA PRO A 189 -20.97 20.12 -9.88
C PRO A 189 -22.20 19.21 -9.91
N ARG A 190 -22.22 18.16 -9.07
CA ARG A 190 -23.32 17.18 -8.97
C ARG A 190 -24.08 17.27 -7.67
N LEU A 191 -23.44 17.71 -6.58
CA LEU A 191 -23.96 17.58 -5.21
C LEU A 191 -23.91 18.88 -4.43
N GLY A 192 -23.25 19.92 -4.94
CA GLY A 192 -23.05 21.19 -4.24
C GLY A 192 -23.93 22.30 -4.78
N GLY A 193 -23.89 23.46 -4.10
CA GLY A 193 -24.67 24.63 -4.46
C GLY A 193 -26.17 24.41 -4.21
N ASP A 194 -26.98 24.82 -5.17
CA ASP A 194 -28.45 24.73 -5.11
C ASP A 194 -29.01 23.47 -5.80
N VAL A 195 -28.15 22.49 -6.11
CA VAL A 195 -28.54 21.24 -6.78
C VAL A 195 -29.48 20.43 -5.90
N ASP A 196 -30.63 20.03 -6.45
CA ASP A 196 -31.57 19.16 -5.76
C ASP A 196 -31.41 17.67 -6.15
N VAL A 197 -32.17 16.80 -5.48
CA VAL A 197 -32.13 15.36 -5.72
C VAL A 197 -32.61 14.98 -7.15
N GLY A 198 -33.51 15.78 -7.74
CA GLY A 198 -34.00 15.58 -9.10
C GLY A 198 -32.91 15.85 -10.13
N ASP A 199 -32.21 16.98 -10.00
CA ASP A 199 -31.06 17.34 -10.82
C ASP A 199 -29.95 16.27 -10.74
N PHE A 200 -29.60 15.87 -9.51
CA PHE A 200 -28.58 14.84 -9.29
C PHE A 200 -28.95 13.50 -9.91
N THR A 201 -30.15 13.00 -9.62
CA THR A 201 -30.59 11.68 -10.12
C THR A 201 -30.73 11.68 -11.64
N GLY A 202 -31.23 12.79 -12.21
CA GLY A 202 -31.24 13.01 -13.65
C GLY A 202 -29.84 12.95 -14.26
N HIS A 203 -28.85 13.62 -13.65
CA HIS A 203 -27.46 13.57 -14.10
C HIS A 203 -26.88 12.16 -14.03
N MET A 204 -26.99 11.49 -12.89
CA MET A 204 -26.41 10.15 -12.66
C MET A 204 -26.98 9.09 -13.62
N ASN A 205 -28.29 9.13 -13.87
CA ASN A 205 -28.95 8.21 -14.81
C ASN A 205 -28.52 8.40 -16.28
N ASN A 206 -27.88 9.54 -16.60
CA ASN A 206 -27.46 9.88 -17.97
C ASN A 206 -25.93 9.91 -18.15
N LEU A 207 -25.15 9.42 -17.18
CA LEU A 207 -23.68 9.40 -17.29
C LEU A 207 -23.16 8.46 -18.38
N HIS A 208 -23.89 7.37 -18.71
CA HIS A 208 -23.53 6.38 -19.74
C HIS A 208 -22.05 5.92 -19.68
N LEU A 209 -21.54 5.68 -18.48
CA LEU A 209 -20.15 5.28 -18.30
C LEU A 209 -19.90 3.86 -18.86
N PRO A 210 -18.70 3.58 -19.39
CA PRO A 210 -18.32 2.23 -19.75
C PRO A 210 -18.51 1.25 -18.60
N HIS A 211 -18.76 -0.02 -18.94
CA HIS A 211 -18.78 -1.11 -17.97
C HIS A 211 -17.44 -1.15 -17.22
N PRO A 212 -17.41 -1.27 -15.87
CA PRO A 212 -16.16 -1.32 -15.14
C PRO A 212 -15.31 -2.52 -15.58
N LYS A 213 -14.01 -2.31 -15.78
CA LYS A 213 -13.12 -3.28 -16.42
C LYS A 213 -12.92 -4.56 -15.60
N LEU A 214 -12.85 -4.43 -14.27
CA LEU A 214 -12.49 -5.53 -13.37
C LEU A 214 -13.65 -6.03 -12.51
N ILE A 215 -14.87 -5.52 -12.66
CA ILE A 215 -15.99 -5.85 -11.77
C ILE A 215 -16.29 -7.34 -11.69
N ALA A 216 -16.15 -8.07 -12.79
CA ALA A 216 -16.39 -9.52 -12.84
C ALA A 216 -15.32 -10.35 -12.10
N VAL A 217 -14.17 -9.75 -11.78
CA VAL A 217 -13.06 -10.37 -11.05
C VAL A 217 -13.00 -9.82 -9.61
N ALA A 218 -13.00 -8.49 -9.47
CA ALA A 218 -12.85 -7.78 -8.22
C ALA A 218 -14.02 -8.04 -7.27
N VAL A 219 -15.28 -7.90 -7.73
CA VAL A 219 -16.44 -8.05 -6.82
C VAL A 219 -16.53 -9.45 -6.21
N PRO A 220 -16.44 -10.56 -6.97
CA PRO A 220 -16.43 -11.89 -6.38
C PRO A 220 -15.27 -12.12 -5.40
N ALA A 221 -14.07 -11.61 -5.70
CA ALA A 221 -12.93 -11.71 -4.79
C ALA A 221 -13.13 -10.90 -3.51
N ASN A 222 -13.67 -9.69 -3.63
CA ASN A 222 -13.87 -8.75 -2.52
C ASN A 222 -15.04 -9.12 -1.62
N LEU A 223 -16.04 -9.85 -2.12
CA LEU A 223 -17.06 -10.51 -1.28
C LEU A 223 -16.47 -11.60 -0.37
N ARG A 224 -15.25 -12.06 -0.66
CA ARG A 224 -14.42 -12.91 0.23
C ARG A 224 -13.24 -12.14 0.82
N CYS A 225 -13.33 -10.83 0.90
CA CYS A 225 -12.31 -9.93 1.44
C CYS A 225 -10.92 -10.07 0.78
N GLY A 226 -10.88 -10.40 -0.51
CA GLY A 226 -9.64 -10.59 -1.27
C GLY A 226 -9.02 -11.98 -1.15
N LYS A 227 -9.72 -12.94 -0.55
CA LYS A 227 -9.28 -14.34 -0.47
C LYS A 227 -9.27 -14.98 -1.87
N PRO A 228 -8.12 -15.51 -2.35
CA PRO A 228 -8.04 -16.19 -3.63
C PRO A 228 -8.79 -17.54 -3.61
N GLU A 229 -9.17 -18.03 -4.79
CA GLU A 229 -9.82 -19.35 -4.95
C GLU A 229 -8.86 -20.53 -4.85
N GLY A 230 -7.57 -20.28 -5.10
CA GLY A 230 -6.50 -21.27 -5.03
C GLY A 230 -5.39 -20.81 -4.10
N ASP A 231 -4.16 -21.18 -4.45
CA ASP A 231 -2.99 -20.84 -3.65
C ASP A 231 -2.77 -19.33 -3.56
N ALA A 232 -2.31 -18.90 -2.40
CA ALA A 232 -1.93 -17.52 -2.18
C ALA A 232 -0.67 -17.19 -2.98
N PRO A 233 -0.63 -16.08 -3.73
CA PRO A 233 0.58 -15.59 -4.37
C PRO A 233 1.66 -15.30 -3.32
N THR A 234 2.85 -15.88 -3.54
CA THR A 234 4.04 -15.62 -2.75
C THR A 234 4.82 -14.45 -3.35
N ASP A 235 4.73 -13.28 -2.72
CA ASP A 235 5.52 -12.11 -3.13
C ASP A 235 6.91 -12.09 -2.49
N THR A 236 7.16 -13.04 -1.58
CA THR A 236 8.44 -13.15 -0.89
C THR A 236 9.32 -14.10 -1.69
N PRO A 237 10.52 -13.67 -2.13
CA PRO A 237 11.45 -14.57 -2.80
C PRO A 237 11.78 -15.77 -1.91
N ASP A 238 11.90 -16.95 -2.52
CA ASP A 238 12.08 -18.24 -1.85
C ASP A 238 13.56 -18.62 -1.65
N TRP A 239 14.48 -17.92 -2.32
CA TRP A 239 15.90 -18.23 -2.31
C TRP A 239 16.64 -17.77 -1.04
N ALA A 240 16.08 -16.83 -0.28
CA ALA A 240 16.62 -16.34 0.99
C ALA A 240 15.54 -15.69 1.86
N PRO A 241 15.74 -15.57 3.19
CA PRO A 241 14.85 -14.79 4.05
C PRO A 241 15.09 -13.30 3.80
N LEU A 242 14.28 -12.70 2.93
CA LEU A 242 14.39 -11.29 2.52
C LEU A 242 13.30 -10.42 3.10
N THR A 243 13.63 -9.15 3.33
CA THR A 243 12.68 -8.10 3.73
C THR A 243 12.61 -7.05 2.64
N LEU A 244 11.40 -6.74 2.15
CA LEU A 244 11.19 -5.64 1.22
C LEU A 244 11.19 -4.31 1.97
N ARG A 245 11.95 -3.34 1.48
CA ARG A 245 11.93 -1.95 1.94
C ARG A 245 10.88 -1.14 1.19
N PHE A 246 10.38 -0.07 1.78
CA PHE A 246 9.38 0.79 1.13
C PHE A 246 9.92 1.42 -0.18
N SER A 247 11.24 1.54 -0.30
CA SER A 247 11.94 1.96 -1.52
C SER A 247 11.87 0.95 -2.68
N GLY A 248 11.30 -0.25 -2.46
CA GLY A 248 11.19 -1.32 -3.46
C GLY A 248 12.44 -2.21 -3.56
N VAL A 249 13.38 -2.09 -2.62
CA VAL A 249 14.61 -2.89 -2.59
C VAL A 249 14.46 -4.05 -1.61
N TRP A 250 14.77 -5.26 -2.06
CA TRP A 250 14.88 -6.43 -1.18
C TRP A 250 16.19 -6.37 -0.38
N GLU A 251 16.10 -6.57 0.92
CA GLU A 251 17.24 -6.64 1.83
C GLU A 251 17.42 -8.03 2.41
N ILE A 252 18.68 -8.47 2.51
CA ILE A 252 19.08 -9.64 3.28
C ILE A 252 19.83 -9.19 4.53
N GLU A 253 19.49 -9.81 5.66
CA GLU A 253 20.17 -9.57 6.94
C GLU A 253 21.56 -10.25 6.95
N PRO A 254 22.57 -9.66 7.63
CA PRO A 254 23.93 -10.22 7.67
C PRO A 254 24.00 -11.72 8.05
N MET A 255 23.30 -12.13 9.11
CA MET A 255 23.28 -13.54 9.52
C MET A 255 22.69 -14.46 8.44
N ALA A 256 21.60 -14.03 7.81
CA ALA A 256 20.96 -14.80 6.74
C ALA A 256 21.86 -14.94 5.51
N LEU A 257 22.65 -13.92 5.20
CA LEU A 257 23.65 -13.98 4.14
C LEU A 257 24.80 -14.92 4.51
N LEU A 258 25.29 -14.87 5.75
CA LEU A 258 26.38 -15.73 6.23
C LEU A 258 26.08 -17.22 6.03
N GLU A 259 24.85 -17.65 6.31
CA GLU A 259 24.41 -19.04 6.14
C GLU A 259 24.33 -19.50 4.66
N ARG A 260 24.48 -18.56 3.71
CA ARG A 260 24.22 -18.78 2.28
C ARG A 260 25.32 -18.22 1.37
N LEU A 261 26.49 -17.86 1.91
CA LEU A 261 27.59 -17.27 1.11
C LEU A 261 27.95 -18.12 -0.12
N ASP A 262 27.93 -19.45 0.01
CA ASP A 262 28.24 -20.38 -1.08
C ASP A 262 27.09 -20.60 -2.09
N GLN A 263 25.93 -19.96 -1.87
CA GLN A 263 24.71 -20.11 -2.69
C GLN A 263 24.36 -18.85 -3.48
N VAL A 264 25.16 -17.79 -3.35
CA VAL A 264 24.89 -16.48 -3.93
C VAL A 264 26.16 -15.89 -4.56
N GLN A 265 25.99 -15.02 -5.54
CA GLN A 265 27.05 -14.19 -6.08
C GLN A 265 27.13 -12.89 -5.29
N ILE A 266 28.29 -12.62 -4.67
CA ILE A 266 28.51 -11.37 -3.95
C ILE A 266 29.13 -10.33 -4.88
N VAL A 267 28.44 -9.19 -5.04
CA VAL A 267 28.92 -8.06 -5.86
C VAL A 267 29.23 -6.90 -4.94
N ASP A 268 30.51 -6.62 -4.74
CA ASP A 268 30.95 -5.48 -3.95
C ASP A 268 31.08 -4.24 -4.85
N VAL A 269 30.21 -3.26 -4.62
CA VAL A 269 30.12 -2.04 -5.42
C VAL A 269 30.85 -0.85 -4.82
N ARG A 270 31.76 -1.10 -3.87
CA ARG A 270 32.68 -0.08 -3.34
C ARG A 270 33.79 0.23 -4.36
N GLU A 271 34.58 1.25 -4.05
CA GLU A 271 35.81 1.53 -4.79
C GLU A 271 36.94 0.58 -4.35
N ALA A 272 37.91 0.33 -5.23
CA ALA A 272 39.03 -0.58 -4.94
C ALA A 272 39.76 -0.31 -3.61
N PRO A 273 40.04 0.96 -3.21
CA PRO A 273 40.68 1.23 -1.91
C PRO A 273 39.83 0.83 -0.71
N GLU A 274 38.49 0.84 -0.84
CA GLU A 274 37.59 0.42 0.24
C GLU A 274 37.48 -1.11 0.33
N PHE A 275 37.74 -1.85 -0.74
CA PHE A 275 37.64 -3.32 -0.79
C PHE A 275 38.73 -4.01 0.05
N ILE A 276 39.90 -3.38 0.11
CA ILE A 276 41.08 -3.85 0.86
C ILE A 276 41.32 -3.06 2.16
N ASP A 277 40.37 -2.21 2.57
CA ASP A 277 40.51 -1.44 3.80
C ASP A 277 40.29 -2.30 5.06
N ARG A 278 40.29 -1.65 6.22
CA ARG A 278 40.09 -2.30 7.53
C ARG A 278 38.75 -3.03 7.70
N LEU A 279 37.75 -2.76 6.86
CA LEU A 279 36.48 -3.49 6.85
C LEU A 279 36.64 -4.85 6.15
N GLY A 280 37.64 -5.00 5.28
CA GLY A 280 37.81 -6.16 4.41
C GLY A 280 36.68 -6.27 3.40
N HIS A 281 36.45 -7.48 2.89
CA HIS A 281 35.35 -7.84 1.99
C HIS A 281 34.78 -9.21 2.35
N LEU A 282 33.59 -9.53 1.83
CA LEU A 282 33.01 -10.86 2.04
C LEU A 282 33.77 -11.91 1.25
N HIS A 283 33.83 -13.12 1.78
CA HIS A 283 34.43 -14.25 1.07
C HIS A 283 33.75 -14.47 -0.29
N GLY A 284 34.55 -14.64 -1.34
CA GLY A 284 34.06 -14.83 -2.71
C GLY A 284 33.47 -13.58 -3.38
N ALA A 285 33.64 -12.39 -2.79
CA ALA A 285 33.15 -11.15 -3.38
C ALA A 285 33.89 -10.76 -4.66
N THR A 286 33.10 -10.40 -5.69
CA THR A 286 33.63 -9.79 -6.92
C THR A 286 33.52 -8.27 -6.81
N LEU A 287 34.65 -7.57 -6.86
CA LEU A 287 34.70 -6.11 -6.86
C LEU A 287 34.28 -5.55 -8.23
N VAL A 288 33.17 -4.83 -8.24
CA VAL A 288 32.66 -4.10 -9.40
C VAL A 288 32.14 -2.75 -8.93
N PRO A 289 32.95 -1.67 -8.96
CA PRO A 289 32.53 -0.35 -8.53
C PRO A 289 31.20 0.06 -9.18
N LEU A 290 30.35 0.75 -8.43
CA LEU A 290 28.98 1.08 -8.89
C LEU A 290 28.96 1.80 -10.26
N SER A 291 29.98 2.62 -10.55
CA SER A 291 30.16 3.33 -11.82
C SER A 291 30.42 2.41 -13.02
N GLU A 292 30.98 1.23 -12.78
CA GLU A 292 31.33 0.23 -13.80
C GLU A 292 30.27 -0.87 -13.95
N LEU A 293 29.39 -1.03 -12.95
CA LEU A 293 28.46 -2.14 -12.84
C LEU A 293 27.66 -2.37 -14.12
N THR A 294 27.10 -1.33 -14.73
CA THR A 294 26.28 -1.44 -15.95
C THR A 294 27.04 -2.01 -17.15
N GLY A 295 28.36 -1.81 -17.22
CA GLY A 295 29.21 -2.35 -18.29
C GLY A 295 29.74 -3.76 -18.01
N ARG A 296 29.54 -4.27 -16.79
CA ARG A 296 30.13 -5.52 -16.30
C ARG A 296 29.11 -6.54 -15.80
N MET A 297 27.81 -6.33 -16.08
CA MET A 297 26.75 -7.24 -15.64
C MET A 297 26.84 -8.64 -16.26
N ASP A 298 27.48 -8.77 -17.43
CA ASP A 298 27.66 -10.06 -18.11
C ASP A 298 28.67 -10.98 -17.41
N GLU A 299 29.38 -10.49 -16.38
CA GLU A 299 30.21 -11.31 -15.50
C GLU A 299 29.40 -12.19 -14.54
N PHE A 300 28.10 -11.89 -14.36
CA PHE A 300 27.24 -12.56 -13.39
C PHE A 300 26.22 -13.49 -14.07
N ASP A 301 26.03 -14.66 -13.48
CA ASP A 301 24.96 -15.58 -13.85
C ASP A 301 23.61 -14.98 -13.44
N ARG A 302 22.66 -14.94 -14.37
CA ARG A 302 21.32 -14.37 -14.17
C ARG A 302 20.39 -15.29 -13.39
N ASP A 303 20.68 -16.59 -13.38
CA ASP A 303 19.85 -17.61 -12.72
C ASP A 303 20.23 -17.82 -11.24
N GLN A 304 21.46 -17.43 -10.88
CA GLN A 304 22.01 -17.43 -9.53
C GLN A 304 21.64 -16.14 -8.77
N PRO A 305 21.29 -16.22 -7.46
CA PRO A 305 21.02 -15.02 -6.68
C PRO A 305 22.23 -14.10 -6.58
N ILE A 306 21.99 -12.79 -6.59
CA ILE A 306 23.01 -11.76 -6.40
C ILE A 306 22.74 -11.00 -5.11
N VAL A 307 23.78 -10.80 -4.30
CA VAL A 307 23.75 -9.88 -3.16
C VAL A 307 24.73 -8.75 -3.40
N ALA A 308 24.19 -7.54 -3.55
CA ALA A 308 24.98 -6.32 -3.68
C ALA A 308 25.44 -5.84 -2.30
N VAL A 309 26.71 -5.51 -2.19
CA VAL A 309 27.36 -5.07 -0.96
C VAL A 309 28.03 -3.73 -1.19
N CYS A 310 27.90 -2.82 -0.23
CA CYS A 310 28.77 -1.66 -0.16
C CYS A 310 29.13 -1.35 1.28
N ARG A 311 29.73 -0.18 1.54
CA ARG A 311 30.14 0.21 2.90
C ARG A 311 28.96 0.24 3.89
N SER A 312 27.82 0.81 3.51
CA SER A 312 26.70 1.11 4.44
C SER A 312 25.31 0.68 3.94
N GLY A 313 25.21 0.03 2.78
CA GLY A 313 23.95 -0.36 2.15
C GLY A 313 23.39 0.61 1.10
N VAL A 314 23.90 1.85 1.02
CA VAL A 314 23.34 2.89 0.13
C VAL A 314 23.64 2.65 -1.36
N ARG A 315 24.92 2.49 -1.72
CA ARG A 315 25.35 2.24 -3.12
C ARG A 315 24.86 0.88 -3.62
N SER A 316 24.80 -0.10 -2.73
CA SER A 316 24.34 -1.45 -3.04
C SER A 316 22.83 -1.54 -3.23
N ALA A 317 22.03 -0.69 -2.58
CA ALA A 317 20.62 -0.53 -2.91
C ALA A 317 20.44 0.01 -4.34
N GLN A 318 21.24 1.01 -4.75
CA GLN A 318 21.23 1.50 -6.14
C GLN A 318 21.68 0.41 -7.13
N ALA A 319 22.73 -0.35 -6.80
CA ALA A 319 23.17 -1.50 -7.59
C ALA A 319 22.05 -2.53 -7.76
N SER A 320 21.29 -2.81 -6.69
CA SER A 320 20.16 -3.74 -6.72
C SER A 320 19.09 -3.28 -7.72
N VAL A 321 18.76 -1.99 -7.73
CA VAL A 321 17.82 -1.41 -8.71
C VAL A 321 18.34 -1.54 -10.14
N LEU A 322 19.63 -1.29 -10.37
CA LEU A 322 20.24 -1.42 -11.69
C LEU A 322 20.21 -2.87 -12.20
N LEU A 323 20.57 -3.83 -11.34
CA LEU A 323 20.52 -5.26 -11.63
C LEU A 323 19.09 -5.71 -11.94
N THR A 324 18.10 -5.33 -11.13
CA THR A 324 16.70 -5.67 -11.38
C THR A 324 16.21 -5.11 -12.72
N LYS A 325 16.55 -3.86 -13.06
CA LYS A 325 16.22 -3.26 -14.36
C LYS A 325 16.88 -3.96 -15.54
N ALA A 326 18.05 -4.56 -15.33
CA ALA A 326 18.77 -5.34 -16.33
C ALA A 326 18.23 -6.77 -16.47
N GLY A 327 17.20 -7.17 -15.71
CA GLY A 327 16.54 -8.46 -15.81
C GLY A 327 17.03 -9.53 -14.81
N PHE A 328 17.86 -9.16 -13.83
CA PHE A 328 18.16 -10.07 -12.72
C PHE A 328 16.95 -10.13 -11.78
N THR A 329 16.42 -11.33 -11.55
CA THR A 329 15.17 -11.52 -10.79
C THR A 329 15.40 -11.86 -9.33
N LYS A 330 16.61 -12.34 -8.97
CA LYS A 330 17.01 -12.73 -7.62
C LYS A 330 18.11 -11.80 -7.11
N VAL A 331 17.72 -10.61 -6.68
CA VAL A 331 18.67 -9.57 -6.24
C VAL A 331 18.30 -9.09 -4.84
N ALA A 332 19.28 -8.99 -3.95
CA ALA A 332 19.14 -8.36 -2.65
C ALA A 332 20.29 -7.41 -2.32
N ASN A 333 20.00 -6.42 -1.48
CA ASN A 333 20.97 -5.54 -0.84
C ASN A 333 21.36 -6.09 0.53
N LEU A 334 22.64 -6.09 0.88
CA LEU A 334 23.05 -6.39 2.25
C LEU A 334 22.67 -5.24 3.19
N ALA A 335 21.77 -5.51 4.13
CA ALA A 335 21.30 -4.54 5.12
C ALA A 335 22.49 -3.99 5.94
N GLY A 336 22.67 -2.66 5.93
CA GLY A 336 23.74 -1.97 6.66
C GLY A 336 25.16 -2.14 6.10
N GLY A 337 25.34 -2.92 5.02
CA GLY A 337 26.62 -3.12 4.34
C GLY A 337 27.75 -3.68 5.23
N MET A 338 28.99 -3.49 4.76
CA MET A 338 30.19 -3.97 5.46
C MET A 338 30.38 -3.37 6.87
N LEU A 339 29.87 -2.16 7.12
CA LEU A 339 29.89 -1.58 8.48
C LEU A 339 29.13 -2.45 9.47
N ARG A 340 27.89 -2.82 9.14
CA ARG A 340 27.06 -3.66 10.01
C ARG A 340 27.63 -5.07 10.11
N TRP A 341 28.08 -5.63 9.00
CA TRP A 341 28.76 -6.93 8.97
C TRP A 341 29.93 -6.99 9.96
N LYS A 342 30.79 -5.96 9.95
CA LYS A 342 31.95 -5.86 10.84
C LYS A 342 31.57 -5.63 12.30
N ILE A 343 30.56 -4.79 12.56
CA ILE A 343 30.07 -4.51 13.92
C ILE A 343 29.49 -5.77 14.57
N GLU A 344 28.78 -6.59 13.80
CA GLU A 344 28.22 -7.87 14.26
C GLU A 344 29.28 -9.00 14.35
N GLY A 345 30.53 -8.73 13.94
CA GLY A 345 31.66 -9.63 14.14
C GLY A 345 31.75 -10.80 13.17
N TYR A 346 31.08 -10.73 12.02
CA TYR A 346 31.12 -11.81 11.04
C TYR A 346 32.46 -11.87 10.27
N PRO A 347 32.83 -13.05 9.73
CA PRO A 347 34.07 -13.23 8.99
C PRO A 347 34.13 -12.34 7.74
N ALA A 348 35.29 -11.73 7.51
CA ALA A 348 35.58 -10.98 6.30
C ALA A 348 37.03 -11.28 5.90
N ASP A 349 37.26 -11.40 4.60
CA ASP A 349 38.59 -11.56 4.04
C ASP A 349 39.30 -10.20 4.06
N SER A 350 40.59 -10.27 4.31
CA SER A 350 41.51 -9.14 4.23
C SER A 350 42.68 -9.57 3.39
N ASP A 351 42.89 -8.93 2.24
CA ASP A 351 44.14 -9.11 1.54
C ASP A 351 45.29 -8.58 2.42
N PRO A 352 46.45 -9.26 2.45
CA PRO A 352 47.61 -8.71 3.10
C PRO A 352 47.94 -7.35 2.45
N ALA A 353 47.90 -6.30 3.27
CA ALA A 353 48.20 -4.92 2.87
C ALA A 353 49.62 -4.76 2.29
#